data_AF-A0A518I731-F1
#
_entry.id   AF-A0A518I731-F1
#
_cell.length_a   1.000
_cell.length_b   1.000
_cell.length_c   1.000
_cell.angle_alpha   90.00
_cell.angle_beta   90.00
_cell.angle_gamma   90.00
#
_symmetry.space_group_name_H-M   'P 1'
#
loop_
_entity.id
_entity.type
_entity.pdbx_description
1 polymer ?
#
loop_
_entity_poly.entity_id
_entity_poly.type
_entity_poly.pdbx_seq_one_letter_code
_entity_poly.pdbx_strand_id
1 'polypeptide(L)'
;MAQQRRAGLTWVELFIVIGILTLMMALLLPMVQNAREQARKASWKNYLKSIGLALHNYHDTYRFFPPGGIIREDDVAMHGWLMMIMPYLDANPLSVMIDYDQPWGHPANIPVFKRSIPYYMIPDVDLGLTSAGHGLTQVLGNPNLMHRNSSVRLRELKGGAAHNWFAGEIAGNYQPWGYPFNWRPLGTKLCDGPESFGHSAWDGGHLLLVDGRVSFFSDETSPEILRRLANAPPVATRDQTAVPDKTFQIGNFYWDRFELQSDPQGKNKYLVQVLHNPTGTPLQINVHVTKRFTPEELTYHKTSIEVLHLLSQITPSTDVASTLKATTLAEATSPAQFAANVKTLESLQKQLLKK
;
A
#
# COMPACT_ATOMS: atom_id res chain seq x y z
N MET A 1 -0.42 -61.18 40.63
CA MET A 1 -0.24 -60.21 39.53
C MET A 1 -1.60 -59.95 38.91
N ALA A 2 -2.18 -58.77 39.14
CA ALA A 2 -3.50 -58.43 38.60
C ALA A 2 -3.36 -58.20 37.08
N GLN A 3 -3.92 -59.12 36.29
CA GLN A 3 -3.91 -59.07 34.84
C GLN A 3 -4.79 -57.89 34.39
N GLN A 4 -4.17 -56.75 34.05
CA GLN A 4 -4.86 -55.66 33.39
C GLN A 4 -5.45 -56.17 32.08
N ARG A 5 -6.76 -56.42 32.06
CA ARG A 5 -7.50 -56.67 30.82
C ARG A 5 -7.35 -55.43 29.95
N ARG A 6 -6.58 -55.54 28.86
CA ARG A 6 -6.60 -54.55 27.79
C ARG A 6 -8.00 -54.64 27.14
N ALA A 7 -8.88 -53.70 27.48
CA ALA A 7 -10.13 -53.53 26.76
C ALA A 7 -9.78 -53.08 25.33
N GLY A 8 -10.11 -53.91 24.34
CA GLY A 8 -10.01 -53.53 22.94
C GLY A 8 -11.13 -52.58 22.58
N LEU A 9 -10.80 -51.47 21.91
CA LEU A 9 -11.78 -50.48 21.48
C LEU A 9 -12.76 -51.13 20.49
N THR A 10 -14.06 -51.04 20.77
CA THR A 10 -15.10 -51.53 19.85
C THR A 10 -15.30 -50.54 18.70
N TRP A 11 -15.78 -51.03 17.55
CA TRP A 11 -16.15 -50.17 16.42
C TRP A 11 -17.13 -49.06 16.83
N VAL A 12 -18.06 -49.37 17.74
CA VAL A 12 -19.04 -48.42 18.28
C VAL A 12 -18.36 -47.31 19.06
N GLU A 13 -17.44 -47.64 19.97
CA GLU A 13 -16.68 -46.64 20.73
C GLU A 13 -15.85 -45.73 19.82
N LEU A 14 -15.24 -46.27 18.77
CA LEU A 14 -14.52 -45.48 17.78
C LEU A 14 -15.44 -44.49 17.05
N PHE A 15 -16.63 -44.93 16.62
CA PHE A 15 -17.60 -44.05 15.97
C PHE A 15 -18.11 -42.94 16.89
N ILE A 16 -18.32 -43.24 18.17
CA ILE A 16 -18.72 -42.23 19.17
C ILE A 16 -17.61 -41.18 19.32
N VAL A 17 -16.35 -41.60 19.46
CA VAL A 17 -15.21 -40.67 19.61
C VAL A 17 -15.06 -39.79 18.37
N ILE A 18 -15.13 -40.37 17.17
CA ILE A 18 -15.08 -39.60 15.92
C ILE A 18 -16.27 -38.64 15.84
N GLY A 19 -17.48 -39.09 16.18
CA GLY A 19 -18.69 -38.26 16.19
C GLY A 19 -18.62 -37.06 17.15
N ILE A 20 -18.01 -37.24 18.32
CA ILE A 20 -17.77 -36.15 19.27
C ILE A 20 -16.71 -35.18 18.70
N LEU A 21 -15.61 -35.69 18.13
CA LEU A 21 -14.56 -34.85 17.54
C LEU A 21 -15.09 -34.02 16.36
N THR A 22 -15.89 -34.61 15.47
CA THR A 22 -16.48 -33.88 14.34
C THR A 22 -17.47 -32.82 14.81
N LEU A 23 -18.30 -33.13 15.81
CA LEU A 23 -19.21 -32.14 16.42
C LEU A 23 -18.44 -30.99 17.07
N MET A 24 -17.39 -31.28 17.82
CA MET A 24 -16.52 -30.26 18.43
C MET A 24 -15.90 -29.35 17.35
N MET A 25 -15.34 -29.93 16.29
CA MET A 25 -14.76 -29.16 15.18
C MET A 25 -15.80 -28.31 14.46
N ALA A 26 -17.00 -28.84 14.23
CA ALA A 26 -18.09 -28.12 13.57
C ALA A 26 -18.52 -26.87 14.35
N LEU A 27 -18.53 -26.93 15.68
CA LEU A 27 -18.87 -25.80 16.54
C LEU A 27 -17.73 -24.76 16.63
N LEU A 28 -16.47 -25.18 16.47
CA LEU A 28 -15.31 -24.28 16.58
C LEU A 28 -15.06 -23.44 15.32
N LEU A 29 -15.33 -23.97 14.13
CA LEU A 29 -15.13 -23.29 12.85
C LEU A 29 -15.71 -21.86 12.77
N PRO A 30 -17.00 -21.61 13.06
CA PRO A 30 -17.56 -20.26 13.00
C PRO A 30 -16.95 -19.32 14.04
N MET A 31 -16.60 -19.84 15.21
CA MET A 31 -15.96 -19.06 16.28
C MET A 31 -14.54 -18.61 15.88
N VAL A 32 -13.77 -19.48 15.22
CA VAL A 32 -12.42 -19.15 14.72
C VAL A 32 -12.49 -18.03 13.67
N GLN A 33 -13.48 -18.04 12.79
CA GLN A 33 -13.66 -17.00 11.79
C GLN A 33 -13.98 -15.64 12.42
N ASN A 34 -14.89 -15.60 13.40
CA ASN A 34 -15.17 -14.37 14.16
C ASN A 34 -13.91 -13.86 14.89
N ALA A 35 -13.17 -14.75 15.57
CA ALA A 35 -11.93 -14.40 16.23
C ALA A 35 -10.88 -13.81 15.27
N ARG A 36 -10.74 -14.36 14.06
CA ARG A 36 -9.86 -13.81 13.01
C ARG A 36 -10.30 -12.41 12.60
N GLU A 37 -11.59 -12.19 12.42
CA GLU A 37 -12.11 -10.88 12.03
C GLU A 37 -11.89 -9.82 13.13
N GLN A 38 -12.12 -10.19 14.39
CA GLN A 38 -11.82 -9.29 15.53
C GLN A 38 -10.33 -8.98 15.62
N ALA A 39 -9.46 -9.96 15.36
CA ALA A 39 -8.01 -9.76 15.33
C ALA A 39 -7.59 -8.83 14.18
N ARG A 40 -8.19 -8.97 12.99
CA ARG A 40 -7.99 -8.05 11.86
C ARG A 40 -8.43 -6.63 12.23
N LYS A 41 -9.62 -6.47 12.80
CA LYS A 41 -10.15 -5.18 13.26
C LYS A 41 -9.23 -4.52 14.30
N ALA A 42 -8.75 -5.29 15.27
CA ALA A 42 -7.82 -4.82 16.29
C ALA A 42 -6.46 -4.41 15.70
N SER A 43 -5.95 -5.18 14.74
CA SER A 43 -4.68 -4.90 14.07
C SER A 43 -4.77 -3.64 13.22
N TRP A 44 -5.85 -3.46 12.46
CA TRP A 44 -6.10 -2.24 11.70
C TRP A 44 -6.23 -1.01 12.59
N LYS A 45 -6.95 -1.13 13.71
CA LYS A 45 -7.01 -0.07 14.73
C LYS A 45 -5.62 0.32 15.22
N ASN A 46 -4.70 -0.64 15.39
CA ASN A 46 -3.33 -0.36 15.78
C ASN A 46 -2.52 0.31 14.65
N TYR A 47 -2.70 -0.08 13.39
CA TYR A 47 -2.08 0.62 12.26
C TYR A 47 -2.52 2.08 12.16
N LEU A 48 -3.81 2.37 12.35
CA LEU A 48 -4.31 3.75 12.43
C LEU A 48 -3.70 4.52 13.61
N LYS A 49 -3.46 3.88 14.76
CA LYS A 49 -2.73 4.52 15.87
C LYS A 49 -1.28 4.83 15.51
N SER A 50 -0.59 3.92 14.83
CA SER A 50 0.77 4.16 14.33
C SER A 50 0.82 5.33 13.35
N ILE A 51 -0.17 5.43 12.44
CA ILE A 51 -0.36 6.59 11.57
C ILE A 51 -0.57 7.87 12.38
N GLY A 52 -1.41 7.84 13.42
CA GLY A 52 -1.61 8.99 14.31
C GLY A 52 -0.33 9.43 15.01
N LEU A 53 0.45 8.49 15.54
CA LEU A 53 1.75 8.78 16.13
C LEU A 53 2.71 9.40 15.11
N ALA A 54 2.77 8.87 13.89
CA ALA A 54 3.60 9.40 12.82
C ALA A 54 3.19 10.83 12.42
N LEU A 55 1.88 11.12 12.36
CA LEU A 55 1.35 12.47 12.12
C LEU A 55 1.73 13.46 13.22
N HIS A 56 1.69 13.04 14.50
CA HIS A 56 2.16 13.86 15.61
C HIS A 56 3.66 14.11 15.55
N ASN A 57 4.48 13.09 15.28
CA ASN A 57 5.93 13.25 15.13
C ASN A 57 6.29 14.20 13.97
N TYR A 58 5.57 14.10 12.85
CA TYR A 58 5.69 15.06 11.75
C TYR A 58 5.36 16.48 12.23
N HIS A 59 4.21 16.66 12.90
CA HIS A 59 3.81 17.96 13.42
C HIS A 59 4.82 18.52 14.45
N ASP A 60 5.41 17.70 15.30
CA ASP A 60 6.41 18.16 16.28
C ASP A 60 7.68 18.68 15.60
N THR A 61 8.05 18.08 14.46
CA THR A 61 9.20 18.47 13.65
C THR A 61 8.92 19.73 12.82
N TYR A 62 7.80 19.76 12.09
CA TYR A 62 7.51 20.83 11.10
C TYR A 62 6.56 21.93 11.62
N ARG A 63 5.90 21.72 12.76
CA ARG A 63 4.92 22.62 13.41
C ARG A 63 3.60 22.82 12.65
N PHE A 64 3.30 21.96 11.69
CA PHE A 64 2.03 21.82 10.97
C PHE A 64 1.82 20.35 10.58
N PHE A 65 0.57 19.95 10.32
CA PHE A 65 0.25 18.62 9.77
C PHE A 65 0.71 18.53 8.31
N PRO A 66 1.10 17.34 7.82
CA PRO A 66 1.60 17.21 6.46
C PRO A 66 0.57 17.74 5.45
N PRO A 67 0.99 18.46 4.40
CA PRO A 67 0.09 18.76 3.29
C PRO A 67 -0.49 17.47 2.74
N GLY A 68 -1.75 17.50 2.32
CA GLY A 68 -2.38 16.35 1.65
C GLY A 68 -1.54 15.88 0.47
N GLY A 69 -1.04 16.84 -0.30
CA GLY A 69 0.00 16.65 -1.29
C GLY A 69 0.69 17.98 -1.62
N ILE A 70 1.96 17.90 -2.02
CA ILE A 70 2.70 19.03 -2.59
C ILE A 70 2.48 19.04 -4.09
N ILE A 71 1.93 20.13 -4.60
CA ILE A 71 1.70 20.33 -6.02
C ILE A 71 2.40 21.64 -6.41
N ARG A 72 3.30 21.55 -7.38
CA ARG A 72 4.04 22.69 -7.90
C ARG A 72 3.11 23.62 -8.71
N GLU A 73 3.56 24.85 -8.94
CA GLU A 73 2.79 25.87 -9.68
C GLU A 73 2.41 25.46 -11.12
N ASP A 74 3.17 24.55 -11.73
CA ASP A 74 2.89 23.97 -13.05
C ASP A 74 2.00 22.70 -12.98
N ASP A 75 1.26 22.53 -11.88
CA ASP A 75 0.38 21.39 -11.58
C ASP A 75 1.08 20.02 -11.50
N VAL A 76 2.41 19.99 -11.44
CA VAL A 76 3.14 18.75 -11.22
C VAL A 76 2.98 18.30 -9.77
N ALA A 77 2.36 17.14 -9.59
CA ALA A 77 2.15 16.52 -8.30
C ALA A 77 3.45 15.88 -7.79
N MET A 78 3.95 16.36 -6.66
CA MET A 78 5.15 15.88 -6.00
C MET A 78 4.80 14.70 -5.10
N HIS A 79 4.63 14.89 -3.78
CA HIS A 79 4.44 13.81 -2.82
C HIS A 79 3.21 14.05 -1.93
N GLY A 80 2.56 12.97 -1.50
CA GLY A 80 1.38 12.98 -0.62
C GLY A 80 1.69 12.76 0.86
N TRP A 81 0.71 13.05 1.74
CA TRP A 81 0.87 12.93 3.20
C TRP A 81 1.30 11.53 3.67
N LEU A 82 0.79 10.46 3.03
CA LEU A 82 1.20 9.08 3.33
C LEU A 82 2.69 8.84 3.09
N MET A 83 3.27 9.50 2.08
CA MET A 83 4.72 9.43 1.86
C MET A 83 5.47 10.24 2.92
N MET A 84 4.97 11.43 3.29
CA MET A 84 5.63 12.33 4.23
C MET A 84 5.71 11.81 5.66
N ILE A 85 4.73 11.02 6.08
CA ILE A 85 4.73 10.41 7.42
C ILE A 85 5.56 9.12 7.47
N MET A 86 5.96 8.57 6.32
CA MET A 86 6.66 7.29 6.23
C MET A 86 7.95 7.21 7.08
N PRO A 87 8.82 8.24 7.14
CA PRO A 87 9.98 8.22 8.03
C PRO A 87 9.62 8.03 9.51
N TYR A 88 8.42 8.45 9.90
CA TYR A 88 7.91 8.38 11.27
C TYR A 88 7.08 7.11 11.54
N LEU A 89 6.88 6.26 10.54
CA LEU A 89 6.25 4.94 10.64
C LEU A 89 7.33 3.86 10.71
N ASP A 90 7.67 3.44 11.94
CA ASP A 90 8.64 2.36 12.23
C ASP A 90 10.02 2.48 11.54
N ALA A 91 10.42 3.70 11.16
CA ALA A 91 11.63 3.97 10.37
C ALA A 91 11.67 3.14 9.07
N ASN A 92 10.59 3.17 8.29
CA ASN A 92 10.48 2.39 7.08
C ASN A 92 11.63 2.72 6.06
N PRO A 93 12.43 1.72 5.64
CA PRO A 93 13.56 1.90 4.69
C PRO A 93 13.15 2.48 3.35
N LEU A 94 11.88 2.39 2.99
CA LEU A 94 11.39 2.90 1.72
C LEU A 94 11.50 4.42 1.61
N SER A 95 11.42 5.14 2.73
CA SER A 95 11.46 6.60 2.73
C SER A 95 12.76 7.18 2.18
N VAL A 96 13.91 6.59 2.52
CA VAL A 96 15.23 7.06 2.05
C VAL A 96 15.49 6.77 0.57
N MET A 97 14.66 5.94 -0.06
CA MET A 97 14.79 5.57 -1.46
C MET A 97 14.00 6.47 -2.40
N ILE A 98 13.21 7.39 -1.85
CA ILE A 98 12.42 8.31 -2.64
C ILE A 98 13.28 9.53 -2.96
N ASP A 99 13.33 9.88 -4.23
CA ASP A 99 13.84 11.16 -4.68
C ASP A 99 12.77 12.23 -4.46
N TYR A 100 12.97 13.04 -3.42
CA TYR A 100 12.04 14.08 -2.99
C TYR A 100 11.96 15.25 -3.98
N ASP A 101 12.99 15.45 -4.80
CA ASP A 101 13.06 16.50 -5.82
C ASP A 101 12.34 16.10 -7.11
N GLN A 102 11.93 14.84 -7.22
CA GLN A 102 11.22 14.31 -8.36
C GLN A 102 9.72 14.07 -8.06
N PRO A 103 8.84 14.21 -9.06
CA PRO A 103 7.42 13.89 -8.92
C PRO A 103 7.17 12.45 -8.47
N TRP A 104 6.02 12.16 -7.85
CA TRP A 104 5.71 10.78 -7.42
C TRP A 104 5.76 9.78 -8.59
N GLY A 105 5.33 10.21 -9.78
CA GLY A 105 5.29 9.39 -10.99
C GLY A 105 6.63 9.27 -11.72
N HIS A 106 7.70 9.87 -11.21
CA HIS A 106 9.02 9.81 -11.84
C HIS A 106 9.59 8.38 -11.82
N PRO A 107 10.26 7.91 -12.90
CA PRO A 107 10.86 6.57 -12.97
C PRO A 107 11.71 6.16 -11.76
N ALA A 108 12.41 7.11 -11.14
CA ALA A 108 13.21 6.85 -9.94
C ALA A 108 12.36 6.44 -8.71
N ASN A 109 11.13 6.95 -8.61
CA ASN A 109 10.25 6.74 -7.45
C ASN A 109 9.26 5.59 -7.65
N ILE A 110 8.95 5.23 -8.90
CA ILE A 110 8.03 4.13 -9.24
C ILE A 110 8.34 2.83 -8.48
N PRO A 111 9.59 2.34 -8.38
CA PRO A 111 9.88 1.08 -7.67
C PRO A 111 9.44 1.08 -6.20
N VAL A 112 9.45 2.25 -5.57
CA VAL A 112 8.99 2.41 -4.18
C VAL A 112 7.46 2.36 -4.14
N PHE A 113 6.77 3.15 -4.97
CA PHE A 113 5.30 3.23 -5.00
C PHE A 113 4.58 1.97 -5.52
N LYS A 114 5.34 1.01 -6.08
CA LYS A 114 4.84 -0.34 -6.42
C LYS A 114 4.80 -1.32 -5.25
N ARG A 115 5.38 -0.96 -4.10
CA ARG A 115 5.35 -1.81 -2.91
C ARG A 115 4.04 -1.64 -2.16
N SER A 116 3.57 -2.71 -1.56
CA SER A 116 2.51 -2.65 -0.56
C SER A 116 3.09 -2.19 0.78
N ILE A 117 2.35 -1.32 1.47
CA ILE A 117 2.71 -0.84 2.81
C ILE A 117 1.69 -1.41 3.81
N PRO A 118 2.10 -2.30 4.73
CA PRO A 118 1.18 -2.92 5.68
C PRO A 118 0.36 -1.90 6.47
N TYR A 119 0.97 -0.78 6.88
CA TYR A 119 0.29 0.30 7.61
C TYR A 119 -0.86 0.96 6.86
N TYR A 120 -0.89 0.86 5.53
CA TYR A 120 -1.90 1.50 4.68
C TYR A 120 -2.99 0.54 4.23
N MET A 121 -2.96 -0.71 4.68
CA MET A 121 -3.92 -1.74 4.29
C MET A 121 -4.45 -2.48 5.52
N ILE A 122 -5.71 -2.89 5.43
CA ILE A 122 -6.32 -3.78 6.40
C ILE A 122 -5.62 -5.15 6.28
N PRO A 123 -5.17 -5.77 7.39
CA PRO A 123 -4.50 -7.07 7.35
C PRO A 123 -5.35 -8.15 6.68
N ASP A 124 -4.70 -9.02 5.92
CA ASP A 124 -5.33 -10.14 5.21
C ASP A 124 -6.43 -9.71 4.20
N VAL A 125 -6.44 -8.44 3.79
CA VAL A 125 -7.23 -7.94 2.67
C VAL A 125 -6.28 -7.63 1.52
N ASP A 126 -6.31 -8.47 0.50
CA ASP A 126 -5.55 -8.23 -0.72
C ASP A 126 -6.39 -7.38 -1.69
N LEU A 127 -5.98 -6.13 -1.88
CA LEU A 127 -6.58 -5.25 -2.89
C LEU A 127 -5.96 -5.45 -4.28
N GLY A 128 -4.94 -6.30 -4.39
CA GLY A 128 -4.12 -6.44 -5.57
C GLY A 128 -3.31 -5.17 -5.85
N LEU A 129 -3.20 -4.85 -7.13
CA LEU A 129 -2.44 -3.71 -7.61
C LEU A 129 -3.31 -2.87 -8.55
N THR A 130 -2.78 -1.71 -8.93
CA THR A 130 -3.28 -1.05 -10.13
C THR A 130 -2.82 -1.77 -11.40
N SER A 131 -3.43 -1.50 -12.56
CA SER A 131 -2.95 -1.99 -13.86
C SER A 131 -1.56 -1.44 -14.27
N ALA A 132 -1.07 -0.43 -13.56
CA ALA A 132 0.32 0.06 -13.65
C ALA A 132 1.24 -0.52 -12.55
N GLY A 133 0.71 -1.40 -11.70
CA GLY A 133 1.43 -2.14 -10.66
C GLY A 133 1.70 -1.37 -9.37
N HIS A 134 1.11 -0.19 -9.18
CA HIS A 134 1.21 0.57 -7.92
C HIS A 134 0.48 -0.14 -6.78
N GLY A 135 1.06 -0.07 -5.58
CA GLY A 135 0.45 -0.53 -4.34
C GLY A 135 -0.65 0.43 -3.88
N LEU A 136 -1.73 -0.13 -3.35
CA LEU A 136 -2.94 0.61 -2.98
C LEU A 136 -2.92 1.05 -1.50
N THR A 137 -3.81 1.97 -1.14
CA THR A 137 -4.13 2.34 0.24
C THR A 137 -5.62 2.13 0.53
N GLN A 138 -5.93 1.77 1.79
CA GLN A 138 -7.27 1.73 2.37
C GLN A 138 -7.52 2.85 3.37
N VAL A 139 -6.61 3.81 3.48
CA VAL A 139 -6.74 4.98 4.35
C VAL A 139 -6.57 6.26 3.55
N LEU A 140 -7.52 7.19 3.71
CA LEU A 140 -7.45 8.54 3.14
C LEU A 140 -7.60 9.60 4.23
N GLY A 141 -7.01 10.77 3.96
CA GLY A 141 -6.96 11.90 4.89
C GLY A 141 -8.19 12.80 4.83
N ASN A 142 -8.35 13.58 5.89
CA ASN A 142 -9.30 14.66 6.01
C ASN A 142 -8.90 15.85 5.12
N PRO A 143 -9.69 16.23 4.11
CA PRO A 143 -9.35 17.32 3.20
C PRO A 143 -9.25 18.69 3.91
N ASN A 144 -9.89 18.86 5.06
CA ASN A 144 -9.77 20.11 5.81
C ASN A 144 -8.39 20.30 6.45
N LEU A 145 -7.70 19.21 6.81
CA LEU A 145 -6.38 19.25 7.42
C LEU A 145 -5.27 18.96 6.40
N MET A 146 -5.53 18.05 5.47
CA MET A 146 -4.60 17.48 4.50
C MET A 146 -5.14 17.66 3.07
N HIS A 147 -5.14 18.90 2.58
CA HIS A 147 -5.43 19.25 1.19
C HIS A 147 -4.14 19.67 0.45
N ARG A 148 -4.28 20.01 -0.84
CA ARG A 148 -3.20 20.53 -1.68
C ARG A 148 -2.46 21.67 -0.99
N ASN A 149 -1.15 21.51 -0.80
CA ASN A 149 -0.23 22.49 -0.23
C ASN A 149 -0.64 23.04 1.15
N SER A 150 -1.40 22.26 1.95
CA SER A 150 -1.85 22.70 3.27
C SER A 150 -0.70 22.80 4.29
N SER A 151 -0.88 23.66 5.30
CA SER A 151 0.05 23.80 6.43
C SER A 151 -0.70 24.04 7.75
N VAL A 152 -1.77 23.28 7.95
CA VAL A 152 -2.69 23.42 9.09
C VAL A 152 -1.97 23.05 10.39
N ARG A 153 -2.08 23.91 11.41
CA ARG A 153 -1.45 23.73 12.72
C ARG A 153 -2.47 23.28 13.77
N LEU A 154 -1.99 22.60 14.81
CA LEU A 154 -2.84 22.15 15.93
C LEU A 154 -3.65 23.30 16.58
N ARG A 155 -3.07 24.51 16.66
CA ARG A 155 -3.71 25.70 17.24
C ARG A 155 -4.90 26.24 16.43
N GLU A 156 -5.05 25.82 15.18
CA GLU A 156 -6.14 26.26 14.29
C GLU A 156 -7.41 25.42 14.46
N LEU A 157 -7.32 24.30 15.19
CA LEU A 157 -8.43 23.38 15.42
C LEU A 157 -9.41 23.96 16.44
N LYS A 158 -10.55 24.46 15.96
CA LYS A 158 -11.64 24.92 16.85
C LYS A 158 -12.34 23.71 17.46
N GLY A 159 -12.65 23.76 18.76
CA GLY A 159 -13.19 22.62 19.51
C GLY A 159 -12.14 21.61 19.98
N GLY A 160 -10.86 21.80 19.62
CA GLY A 160 -9.76 20.95 20.06
C GLY A 160 -9.60 19.64 19.28
N ALA A 161 -8.53 18.91 19.60
CA ALA A 161 -8.09 17.72 18.87
C ALA A 161 -9.13 16.57 18.87
N ALA A 162 -9.88 16.40 19.96
CA ALA A 162 -10.86 15.31 20.11
C ALA A 162 -12.09 15.43 19.19
N HIS A 163 -12.35 16.62 18.63
CA HIS A 163 -13.48 16.90 17.73
C HIS A 163 -13.07 16.97 16.25
N ASN A 164 -11.79 16.75 15.96
CA ASN A 164 -11.23 16.74 14.62
C ASN A 164 -10.69 15.34 14.30
N TRP A 165 -10.68 15.00 13.01
CA TRP A 165 -10.19 13.72 12.53
C TRP A 165 -9.08 13.90 11.51
N PHE A 166 -8.11 12.98 11.52
CA PHE A 166 -7.00 12.95 10.58
C PHE A 166 -7.35 12.14 9.35
N ALA A 167 -7.69 10.87 9.53
CA ALA A 167 -7.82 9.92 8.45
C ALA A 167 -8.82 8.83 8.83
N GLY A 168 -9.30 8.10 7.82
CA GLY A 168 -10.24 7.02 8.01
C GLY A 168 -10.07 5.94 6.96
N GLU A 169 -10.64 4.79 7.24
CA GLU A 169 -10.67 3.70 6.27
C GLU A 169 -11.69 3.93 5.16
N ILE A 170 -11.35 3.56 3.93
CA ILE A 170 -12.20 3.79 2.75
C ILE A 170 -12.86 2.50 2.22
N ALA A 171 -14.09 2.64 1.74
CA ALA A 171 -14.91 1.51 1.30
C ALA A 171 -14.61 1.05 -0.14
N GLY A 172 -13.98 1.90 -0.95
CA GLY A 172 -13.70 1.62 -2.35
C GLY A 172 -12.99 2.78 -3.05
N ASN A 173 -12.95 2.70 -4.39
CA ASN A 173 -12.16 3.60 -5.25
C ASN A 173 -10.75 3.80 -4.71
N TYR A 174 -10.14 2.67 -4.36
CA TYR A 174 -8.78 2.59 -3.87
C TYR A 174 -7.81 3.21 -4.86
N GLN A 175 -6.82 3.90 -4.32
CA GLN A 175 -5.83 4.63 -5.08
C GLN A 175 -4.42 4.26 -4.62
N PRO A 176 -3.39 4.51 -5.43
CA PRO A 176 -2.03 4.30 -5.00
C PRO A 176 -1.72 5.08 -3.73
N TRP A 177 -1.07 4.44 -2.75
CA TRP A 177 -0.65 5.15 -1.54
C TRP A 177 0.35 6.28 -1.85
N GLY A 178 1.06 6.19 -2.97
CA GLY A 178 1.95 7.23 -3.48
C GLY A 178 1.25 8.39 -4.18
N TYR A 179 -0.04 8.27 -4.50
CA TYR A 179 -0.76 9.30 -5.21
C TYR A 179 -0.90 10.56 -4.34
N PRO A 180 -0.49 11.76 -4.79
CA PRO A 180 -0.49 12.92 -3.90
C PRO A 180 -1.86 13.38 -3.44
N PHE A 181 -2.96 12.94 -4.07
CA PHE A 181 -4.33 13.35 -3.75
C PHE A 181 -5.04 12.35 -2.83
N ASN A 182 -4.37 11.92 -1.75
CA ASN A 182 -4.85 10.92 -0.79
C ASN A 182 -5.82 11.46 0.27
N TRP A 183 -6.84 12.22 -0.15
CA TRP A 183 -7.90 12.73 0.72
C TRP A 183 -9.26 12.61 0.04
N ARG A 184 -10.33 12.55 0.84
CA ARG A 184 -11.71 12.68 0.34
C ARG A 184 -12.65 13.21 1.42
N PRO A 185 -13.77 13.88 1.07
CA PRO A 185 -14.77 14.30 2.05
C PRO A 185 -15.35 13.10 2.83
N LEU A 186 -15.60 13.25 4.13
CA LEU A 186 -16.15 12.18 4.98
C LEU A 186 -17.56 11.74 4.54
N GLY A 187 -18.33 12.66 3.95
CA GLY A 187 -19.73 12.43 3.61
C GLY A 187 -20.64 12.45 4.85
N THR A 188 -21.86 11.94 4.69
CA THR A 188 -22.89 11.91 5.74
C THR A 188 -23.34 10.51 6.12
N LYS A 189 -22.71 9.48 5.54
CA LYS A 189 -22.98 8.07 5.79
C LYS A 189 -21.73 7.24 5.47
N LEU A 190 -21.46 6.22 6.28
CA LEU A 190 -20.38 5.28 6.04
C LEU A 190 -20.89 4.08 5.23
N CYS A 191 -19.99 3.39 4.53
CA CYS A 191 -20.31 2.23 3.70
C CYS A 191 -21.37 2.53 2.61
N ASP A 192 -21.47 3.79 2.17
CA ASP A 192 -22.45 4.29 1.20
C ASP A 192 -21.86 4.30 -0.22
N GLY A 193 -21.29 3.18 -0.62
CA GLY A 193 -20.64 2.99 -1.93
C GLY A 193 -19.14 3.33 -1.95
N PRO A 194 -18.50 3.23 -3.14
CA PRO A 194 -17.05 3.25 -3.26
C PRO A 194 -16.43 4.63 -2.99
N GLU A 195 -17.23 5.70 -2.98
CA GLU A 195 -16.79 7.05 -2.63
C GLU A 195 -16.79 7.33 -1.11
N SER A 196 -17.29 6.40 -0.29
CA SER A 196 -17.45 6.60 1.14
C SER A 196 -16.26 6.10 1.96
N PHE A 197 -16.22 6.53 3.23
CA PHE A 197 -15.43 5.88 4.28
C PHE A 197 -16.19 4.66 4.84
N GLY A 198 -15.47 3.69 5.36
CA GLY A 198 -16.01 2.49 5.99
C GLY A 198 -15.45 1.20 5.42
N HIS A 199 -15.79 0.09 6.07
CA HIS A 199 -15.53 -1.26 5.65
C HIS A 199 -16.81 -2.08 5.81
N SER A 200 -17.45 -2.44 4.69
CA SER A 200 -18.78 -3.05 4.70
C SER A 200 -18.85 -4.36 5.48
N ALA A 201 -17.77 -5.15 5.53
CA ALA A 201 -17.75 -6.38 6.33
C ALA A 201 -17.77 -6.14 7.85
N TRP A 202 -17.60 -4.89 8.30
CA TRP A 202 -17.66 -4.48 9.71
C TRP A 202 -18.88 -3.64 10.05
N ASP A 203 -19.80 -3.40 9.11
CA ASP A 203 -20.98 -2.56 9.28
C ASP A 203 -20.62 -1.15 9.81
N GLY A 204 -19.53 -0.58 9.30
CA GLY A 204 -19.04 0.73 9.72
C GLY A 204 -17.57 0.94 9.42
N GLY A 205 -16.92 1.87 10.11
CA GLY A 205 -15.50 2.12 9.96
C GLY A 205 -14.85 2.88 11.10
N HIS A 206 -13.52 2.89 11.11
CA HIS A 206 -12.69 3.57 12.06
C HIS A 206 -12.24 4.92 11.49
N LEU A 207 -12.33 5.93 12.34
CA LEU A 207 -11.70 7.22 12.12
C LEU A 207 -10.61 7.43 13.16
N LEU A 208 -9.45 7.87 12.70
CA LEU A 208 -8.36 8.38 13.52
C LEU A 208 -8.65 9.84 13.85
N LEU A 209 -8.78 10.15 15.13
CA LEU A 209 -8.97 11.50 15.64
C LEU A 209 -7.63 12.21 15.88
N VAL A 210 -7.67 13.55 15.94
CA VAL A 210 -6.45 14.36 16.09
C VAL A 210 -5.83 14.25 17.49
N ASP A 211 -6.57 13.73 18.47
CA ASP A 211 -6.04 13.40 19.79
C ASP A 211 -5.35 12.03 19.86
N GLY A 212 -5.21 11.33 18.72
CA GLY A 212 -4.63 10.00 18.61
C GLY A 212 -5.61 8.85 18.89
N ARG A 213 -6.86 9.14 19.27
CA ARG A 213 -7.89 8.11 19.48
C ARG A 213 -8.36 7.56 18.14
N VAL A 214 -8.47 6.24 18.04
CA VAL A 214 -9.13 5.56 16.92
C VAL A 214 -10.51 5.07 17.38
N SER A 215 -11.56 5.64 16.80
CA SER A 215 -12.95 5.37 17.17
C SER A 215 -13.70 4.67 16.04
N PHE A 216 -14.49 3.66 16.38
CA PHE A 216 -15.38 2.99 15.43
C PHE A 216 -16.72 3.72 15.36
N PHE A 217 -17.21 3.90 14.15
CA PHE A 217 -18.52 4.47 13.81
C PHE A 217 -19.27 3.45 12.97
N SER A 218 -20.47 3.06 13.40
CA SER A 218 -21.33 2.17 12.60
C SER A 218 -21.86 2.89 11.36
N ASP A 219 -22.23 2.16 10.32
CA ASP A 219 -22.98 2.67 9.17
C ASP A 219 -24.37 3.25 9.52
N GLU A 220 -24.89 2.95 10.71
CA GLU A 220 -26.09 3.56 11.31
C GLU A 220 -25.79 4.87 12.07
N THR A 221 -24.53 5.31 12.12
CA THR A 221 -24.15 6.57 12.79
C THR A 221 -24.98 7.74 12.24
N SER A 222 -25.55 8.53 13.15
CA SER A 222 -26.36 9.70 12.78
C SER A 222 -25.61 10.61 11.79
N PRO A 223 -26.25 11.00 10.66
CA PRO A 223 -25.66 11.94 9.70
C PRO A 223 -25.19 13.25 10.33
N GLU A 224 -25.83 13.70 11.41
CA GLU A 224 -25.44 14.91 12.13
C GLU A 224 -24.06 14.79 12.80
N ILE A 225 -23.71 13.61 13.33
CA ILE A 225 -22.39 13.37 13.91
C ILE A 225 -21.32 13.43 12.83
N LEU A 226 -21.55 12.76 11.69
CA LEU A 226 -20.62 12.78 10.56
C LEU A 226 -20.49 14.18 9.95
N ARG A 227 -21.58 14.94 9.85
CA ARG A 227 -21.55 16.35 9.41
C ARG A 227 -20.72 17.23 10.35
N ARG A 228 -20.82 17.03 11.67
CA ARG A 228 -19.99 17.77 12.64
C ARG A 228 -18.51 17.47 12.46
N LEU A 229 -18.14 16.20 12.27
CA LEU A 229 -16.76 15.82 12.00
C LEU A 229 -16.26 16.33 10.65
N ALA A 230 -17.08 16.26 9.60
CA ALA A 230 -16.75 16.69 8.25
C ALA A 230 -16.54 18.22 8.15
N ASN A 231 -17.24 19.00 8.97
CA ASN A 231 -17.21 20.47 8.95
C ASN A 231 -16.46 21.08 10.15
N ALA A 232 -15.69 20.27 10.90
CA ALA A 232 -14.89 20.76 12.02
C ALA A 232 -13.81 21.74 11.50
N PRO A 233 -13.70 22.97 12.06
CA PRO A 233 -12.74 23.95 11.57
C PRO A 233 -11.27 23.59 11.86
N PRO A 234 -10.32 23.97 10.97
CA PRO A 234 -10.50 24.80 9.78
C PRO A 234 -11.24 24.07 8.65
N VAL A 235 -11.94 24.81 7.78
CA VAL A 235 -12.64 24.23 6.62
C VAL A 235 -11.95 24.75 5.36
N ALA A 236 -11.43 23.82 4.54
CA ALA A 236 -10.73 24.16 3.31
C ALA A 236 -11.70 24.60 2.21
N THR A 237 -11.24 25.41 1.28
CA THR A 237 -12.06 25.81 0.12
C THR A 237 -12.22 24.65 -0.86
N ARG A 238 -13.25 24.73 -1.73
CA ARG A 238 -13.46 23.71 -2.76
C ARG A 238 -12.23 23.53 -3.65
N ASP A 239 -11.62 24.63 -4.07
CA ASP A 239 -10.42 24.62 -4.92
C ASP A 239 -9.22 23.95 -4.24
N GLN A 240 -9.03 24.18 -2.93
CA GLN A 240 -7.98 23.54 -2.15
C GLN A 240 -8.17 22.01 -2.07
N THR A 241 -9.42 21.58 -1.93
CA THR A 241 -9.78 20.16 -1.78
C THR A 241 -9.97 19.42 -3.11
N ALA A 242 -9.91 20.12 -4.24
CA ALA A 242 -10.13 19.53 -5.55
C ALA A 242 -9.08 18.45 -5.87
N VAL A 243 -9.57 17.32 -6.38
CA VAL A 243 -8.74 16.20 -6.85
C VAL A 243 -8.90 16.04 -8.36
N PRO A 244 -7.84 15.61 -9.09
CA PRO A 244 -7.96 15.30 -10.51
C PRO A 244 -9.00 14.21 -10.76
N ASP A 245 -9.73 14.33 -11.87
CA ASP A 245 -10.61 13.27 -12.36
C ASP A 245 -9.76 12.10 -12.88
N LYS A 246 -9.39 11.21 -11.95
CA LYS A 246 -8.49 10.09 -12.21
C LYS A 246 -8.93 8.86 -11.45
N THR A 247 -9.34 7.86 -12.20
CA THR A 247 -9.67 6.53 -11.66
C THR A 247 -8.54 5.56 -11.95
N PHE A 248 -8.15 4.78 -10.95
CA PHE A 248 -7.16 3.73 -11.09
C PHE A 248 -7.85 2.41 -11.36
N GLN A 249 -7.44 1.70 -12.42
CA GLN A 249 -7.87 0.34 -12.65
C GLN A 249 -7.20 -0.58 -11.63
N ILE A 250 -7.99 -1.27 -10.82
CA ILE A 250 -7.54 -2.19 -9.78
C ILE A 250 -7.88 -3.64 -10.16
N GLY A 251 -7.13 -4.59 -9.62
CA GLY A 251 -7.38 -6.01 -9.83
C GLY A 251 -6.24 -6.88 -9.30
N ASN A 252 -6.40 -8.19 -9.47
CA ASN A 252 -5.42 -9.21 -9.05
C ASN A 252 -4.23 -9.28 -10.03
N PHE A 253 -3.67 -8.13 -10.39
CA PHE A 253 -2.44 -8.06 -11.16
C PHE A 253 -1.29 -8.54 -10.28
N TYR A 254 -0.32 -9.23 -10.88
CA TYR A 254 0.82 -9.75 -10.15
C TYR A 254 2.11 -9.56 -10.94
N TRP A 255 3.22 -9.49 -10.21
CA TRP A 255 4.56 -9.40 -10.78
C TRP A 255 5.17 -10.79 -10.88
N ASP A 256 5.57 -11.18 -12.09
CA ASP A 256 6.57 -12.23 -12.28
C ASP A 256 7.98 -11.59 -12.32
N ARG A 257 8.97 -12.33 -11.84
CA ARG A 257 10.36 -11.86 -11.78
C ARG A 257 11.34 -12.96 -12.16
N PHE A 258 12.28 -12.60 -13.02
CA PHE A 258 13.44 -13.44 -13.34
C PHE A 258 14.70 -12.59 -13.54
N GLU A 259 15.86 -13.21 -13.36
CA GLU A 259 17.16 -12.56 -13.56
C GLU A 259 17.61 -12.69 -15.03
N LEU A 260 18.22 -11.63 -15.55
CA LEU A 260 18.92 -11.64 -16.84
C LEU A 260 20.34 -12.19 -16.65
N GLN A 261 20.88 -12.77 -17.72
CA GLN A 261 22.27 -13.20 -17.72
C GLN A 261 23.17 -11.97 -17.57
N SER A 262 24.17 -12.05 -16.69
CA SER A 262 25.18 -11.02 -16.46
C SER A 262 26.45 -11.68 -15.91
N ASP A 263 27.52 -10.91 -15.74
CA ASP A 263 28.75 -11.38 -15.11
C ASP A 263 28.46 -11.97 -13.71
N PRO A 264 28.71 -13.27 -13.47
CA PRO A 264 28.49 -13.90 -12.17
C PRO A 264 29.33 -13.32 -11.04
N GLN A 265 30.47 -12.66 -11.36
CA GLN A 265 31.31 -11.96 -10.39
C GLN A 265 30.91 -10.49 -10.21
N GLY A 266 29.96 -10.00 -11.02
CA GLY A 266 29.44 -8.64 -10.94
C GLY A 266 28.69 -8.39 -9.63
N LYS A 267 28.83 -7.17 -9.10
CA LYS A 267 28.12 -6.76 -7.88
C LYS A 267 26.63 -6.50 -8.10
N ASN A 268 26.24 -6.25 -9.35
CA ASN A 268 24.89 -5.87 -9.73
C ASN A 268 24.15 -7.06 -10.31
N LYS A 269 22.90 -7.23 -9.91
CA LYS A 269 21.97 -8.18 -10.55
C LYS A 269 21.03 -7.42 -11.46
N TYR A 270 20.76 -8.00 -12.61
CA TYR A 270 19.83 -7.45 -13.58
C TYR A 270 18.60 -8.33 -13.60
N LEU A 271 17.43 -7.72 -13.41
CA LEU A 271 16.21 -8.48 -13.24
C LEU A 271 15.07 -7.82 -14.00
N VAL A 272 14.22 -8.67 -14.54
CA VAL A 272 13.02 -8.27 -15.25
C VAL A 272 11.84 -8.47 -14.32
N GLN A 273 10.99 -7.46 -14.24
CA GLN A 273 9.67 -7.56 -13.63
C GLN A 273 8.62 -7.47 -14.73
N VAL A 274 7.78 -8.48 -14.85
CA VAL A 274 6.67 -8.49 -15.79
C VAL A 274 5.36 -8.40 -14.99
N LEU A 275 4.58 -7.36 -15.25
CA LEU A 275 3.25 -7.22 -14.67
C LEU A 275 2.28 -8.01 -15.53
N HIS A 276 1.54 -8.92 -14.91
CA HIS A 276 0.51 -9.70 -15.58
C HIS A 276 -0.88 -9.29 -15.10
N ASN A 277 -1.86 -9.40 -15.99
CA ASN A 277 -3.26 -9.44 -15.59
C ASN A 277 -3.62 -10.80 -14.95
N PRO A 278 -4.83 -10.96 -14.40
CA PRO A 278 -5.24 -12.23 -13.79
C PRO A 278 -5.22 -13.44 -14.74
N THR A 279 -5.28 -13.22 -16.06
CA THR A 279 -5.20 -14.29 -17.08
C THR A 279 -3.77 -14.64 -17.49
N GLY A 280 -2.76 -14.00 -16.90
CA GLY A 280 -1.35 -14.23 -17.22
C GLY A 280 -0.83 -13.46 -18.44
N THR A 281 -1.60 -12.54 -19.00
CA THR A 281 -1.15 -11.70 -20.12
C THR A 281 -0.23 -10.57 -19.63
N PRO A 282 0.98 -10.41 -20.21
CA PRO A 282 1.87 -9.30 -19.89
C PRO A 282 1.27 -7.93 -20.21
N LEU A 283 1.35 -7.02 -19.25
CA LEU A 283 0.90 -5.62 -19.36
C LEU A 283 2.07 -4.63 -19.38
N GLN A 284 3.13 -4.93 -18.64
CA GLN A 284 4.31 -4.08 -18.51
C GLN A 284 5.54 -4.94 -18.27
N ILE A 285 6.64 -4.61 -18.95
CA ILE A 285 7.94 -5.25 -18.74
C ILE A 285 8.91 -4.17 -18.29
N ASN A 286 9.48 -4.33 -17.10
CA ASN A 286 10.47 -3.41 -16.55
C ASN A 286 11.79 -4.15 -16.33
N VAL A 287 12.87 -3.54 -16.82
CA VAL A 287 14.22 -4.03 -16.62
C VAL A 287 14.86 -3.19 -15.53
N HIS A 288 15.37 -3.88 -14.51
CA HIS A 288 15.94 -3.27 -13.32
C HIS A 288 17.37 -3.73 -13.11
N VAL A 289 18.12 -2.92 -12.37
CA VAL A 289 19.38 -3.30 -11.74
C VAL A 289 19.25 -3.20 -10.22
N THR A 290 19.86 -4.12 -9.49
CA THR A 290 19.95 -4.01 -8.03
C THR A 290 20.96 -2.93 -7.65
N LYS A 291 20.53 -1.97 -6.84
CA LYS A 291 21.40 -1.05 -6.11
C LYS A 291 21.42 -1.49 -4.65
N ARG A 292 22.61 -1.76 -4.13
CA ARG A 292 22.81 -2.08 -2.72
C ARG A 292 23.21 -0.81 -1.97
N PHE A 293 22.48 -0.49 -0.92
CA PHE A 293 22.81 0.59 0.01
C PHE A 293 23.51 0.01 1.22
N THR A 294 24.64 0.59 1.62
CA THR A 294 25.39 0.16 2.81
C THR A 294 24.88 0.87 4.07
N PRO A 295 25.14 0.35 5.29
CA PRO A 295 24.79 1.03 6.52
C PRO A 295 25.35 2.46 6.62
N GLU A 296 26.52 2.74 6.02
CA GLU A 296 27.12 4.07 6.02
C GLU A 296 26.34 5.08 5.16
N GLU A 297 25.66 4.61 4.12
CA GLU A 297 24.77 5.42 3.26
C GLU A 297 23.38 5.60 3.88
N LEU A 298 23.04 4.79 4.89
CA LEU A 298 21.72 4.73 5.52
C LEU A 298 21.77 5.24 6.96
N THR A 299 21.37 6.49 7.19
CA THR A 299 21.40 7.15 8.51
C THR A 299 20.75 6.36 9.66
N TYR A 300 19.83 5.45 9.35
CA TYR A 300 19.02 4.73 10.36
C TYR A 300 19.08 3.20 10.26
N HIS A 301 19.91 2.59 9.39
CA HIS A 301 19.88 1.14 9.17
C HIS A 301 21.22 0.46 9.38
N LYS A 302 21.20 -0.58 10.23
CA LYS A 302 22.38 -1.37 10.60
C LYS A 302 22.71 -2.48 9.59
N THR A 303 21.88 -2.66 8.56
CA THR A 303 22.02 -3.72 7.56
C THR A 303 21.90 -3.14 6.16
N SER A 304 22.66 -3.68 5.20
CA SER A 304 22.54 -3.27 3.81
C SER A 304 21.18 -3.63 3.22
N ILE A 305 20.63 -2.77 2.36
CA ILE A 305 19.35 -2.97 1.69
C ILE A 305 19.55 -3.00 0.17
N GLU A 306 18.90 -3.93 -0.52
CA GLU A 306 18.89 -4.00 -1.97
C GLU A 306 17.60 -3.44 -2.57
N VAL A 307 17.77 -2.66 -3.63
CA VAL A 307 16.72 -1.85 -4.23
C VAL A 307 16.74 -2.02 -5.73
N LEU A 308 15.56 -2.03 -6.35
CA LEU A 308 15.46 -2.09 -7.79
C LEU A 308 15.48 -0.69 -8.38
N HIS A 309 16.52 -0.38 -9.14
CA HIS A 309 16.57 0.82 -9.96
C HIS A 309 16.07 0.48 -11.36
N LEU A 310 15.09 1.23 -11.88
CA LEU A 310 14.54 1.02 -13.21
C LEU A 310 15.55 1.47 -14.26
N LEU A 311 16.05 0.53 -15.07
CA LEU A 311 16.91 0.84 -16.22
C LEU A 311 16.09 1.19 -17.45
N SER A 312 15.03 0.42 -17.71
CA SER A 312 14.18 0.63 -18.87
C SER A 312 12.81 0.00 -18.70
N GLN A 313 11.81 0.59 -19.36
CA GLN A 313 10.50 0.00 -19.54
C GLN A 313 10.35 -0.42 -21.01
N ILE A 314 10.08 -1.69 -21.25
CA ILE A 314 9.83 -2.23 -22.60
C ILE A 314 8.35 -2.08 -22.91
N THR A 315 8.04 -1.37 -23.98
CA THR A 315 6.70 -1.20 -24.55
C THR A 315 6.59 -2.01 -25.85
N PRO A 316 5.38 -2.16 -26.45
CA PRO A 316 5.23 -2.85 -27.73
C PRO A 316 6.06 -2.24 -28.89
N SER A 317 6.51 -0.98 -28.77
CA SER A 317 7.27 -0.26 -29.81
C SER A 317 8.75 -0.07 -29.47
N THR A 318 9.22 -0.49 -28.30
CA THR A 318 10.61 -0.33 -27.89
C THR A 318 11.55 -1.17 -28.77
N ASP A 319 12.62 -0.57 -29.30
CA ASP A 319 13.77 -1.35 -29.80
C ASP A 319 14.55 -1.90 -28.59
N VAL A 320 14.32 -3.17 -28.27
CA VAL A 320 14.89 -3.81 -27.07
C VAL A 320 16.41 -3.79 -27.11
N ALA A 321 17.01 -4.16 -28.24
CA ALA A 321 18.46 -4.27 -28.37
C ALA A 321 19.14 -2.90 -28.18
N SER A 322 18.66 -1.88 -28.89
CA SER A 322 19.19 -0.51 -28.80
C SER A 322 19.01 0.05 -27.39
N THR A 323 17.83 -0.15 -26.80
CA THR A 323 17.52 0.37 -25.46
C THR A 323 18.40 -0.24 -24.39
N LEU A 324 18.58 -1.57 -24.38
CA LEU A 324 19.43 -2.24 -23.40
C LEU A 324 20.90 -1.90 -23.59
N LYS A 325 21.33 -1.64 -24.83
CA LYS A 325 22.71 -1.23 -25.13
C LYS A 325 23.07 0.11 -24.50
N ALA A 326 22.09 0.98 -24.25
CA ALA A 326 22.26 2.25 -23.57
C ALA A 326 22.25 2.15 -22.03
N THR A 327 22.24 0.93 -21.47
CA THR A 327 22.20 0.69 -20.02
C THR A 327 23.46 -0.01 -19.53
N THR A 328 23.67 -0.02 -18.21
CA THR A 328 24.80 -0.74 -17.58
C THR A 328 24.76 -2.26 -17.80
N LEU A 329 23.64 -2.83 -18.29
CA LEU A 329 23.55 -4.26 -18.62
C LEU A 329 24.51 -4.64 -19.76
N ALA A 330 24.72 -3.73 -20.72
CA ALA A 330 25.58 -3.99 -21.88
C ALA A 330 27.05 -4.17 -21.47
N GLU A 331 27.49 -3.43 -20.46
CA GLU A 331 28.84 -3.53 -19.88
C GLU A 331 28.98 -4.78 -19.00
N ALA A 332 27.90 -5.20 -18.36
CA ALA A 332 27.87 -6.35 -17.44
C ALA A 332 27.63 -7.70 -18.14
N THR A 333 27.67 -7.77 -19.47
CA THR A 333 27.37 -8.99 -20.24
C THR A 333 28.39 -9.27 -21.33
N SER A 334 28.68 -10.56 -21.58
CA SER A 334 29.35 -10.98 -22.82
C SER A 334 28.41 -10.83 -24.02
N PRO A 335 28.91 -10.77 -25.27
CA PRO A 335 28.05 -10.65 -26.46
C PRO A 335 26.98 -11.75 -26.57
N ALA A 336 27.31 -12.99 -26.16
CA ALA A 336 26.38 -14.11 -26.17
C ALA A 336 25.28 -13.96 -25.10
N GLN A 337 25.64 -13.53 -23.88
CA GLN A 337 24.68 -13.27 -22.80
C GLN A 337 23.74 -12.12 -23.17
N PHE A 338 24.28 -11.03 -23.72
CA PHE A 338 23.48 -9.88 -24.17
C PHE A 338 22.47 -10.30 -25.24
N ALA A 339 22.90 -11.04 -26.26
CA ALA A 339 22.02 -11.54 -27.32
C ALA A 339 20.91 -12.46 -26.76
N ALA A 340 21.22 -13.32 -25.79
CA ALA A 340 20.23 -14.17 -25.13
C ALA A 340 19.20 -13.34 -24.33
N ASN A 341 19.64 -12.32 -23.59
CA ASN A 341 18.76 -11.42 -22.85
C ASN A 341 17.81 -10.65 -23.77
N VAL A 342 18.33 -10.11 -24.88
CA VAL A 342 17.54 -9.42 -25.90
C VAL A 342 16.46 -10.35 -26.45
N LYS A 343 16.83 -11.57 -26.86
CA LYS A 343 15.88 -12.57 -27.39
C LYS A 343 14.76 -12.89 -26.39
N THR A 344 15.10 -13.07 -25.12
CA THR A 344 14.11 -13.32 -24.06
C THR A 344 13.11 -12.16 -23.93
N LEU A 345 13.63 -10.92 -23.89
CA LEU A 345 12.80 -9.73 -23.73
C LEU A 345 11.94 -9.43 -24.97
N GLU A 346 12.45 -9.65 -26.18
CA GLU A 346 11.66 -9.56 -27.42
C GLU A 346 10.54 -10.60 -27.48
N SER A 347 10.77 -11.82 -26.98
CA SER A 347 9.74 -12.86 -26.89
C SER A 347 8.61 -12.47 -25.93
N LEU A 348 8.93 -11.77 -24.83
CA LEU A 348 7.94 -11.26 -23.88
C LEU A 348 7.23 -10.02 -24.45
N GLN A 349 7.97 -9.12 -25.11
CA GLN A 349 7.44 -7.92 -25.74
C GLN A 349 6.34 -8.26 -26.76
N LYS A 350 6.48 -9.34 -27.52
CA LYS A 350 5.45 -9.82 -28.47
C LYS A 350 4.12 -10.20 -27.82
N GLN A 351 4.13 -10.53 -26.53
CA GLN A 351 2.94 -10.89 -25.76
C GLN A 351 2.28 -9.69 -25.08
N LEU A 352 2.94 -8.53 -25.07
CA LEU A 352 2.33 -7.30 -24.54
C LEU A 352 1.08 -6.96 -25.35
N LEU A 353 0.01 -6.61 -24.63
CA LEU A 353 -1.16 -6.03 -25.26
C LEU A 353 -0.75 -4.76 -26.01
N LYS A 354 -1.09 -4.71 -27.30
CA LYS A 354 -1.02 -3.46 -28.07
C LYS A 354 -2.04 -2.50 -27.46
N LYS A 355 -1.56 -1.39 -26.93
CA LYS A 355 -2.41 -0.33 -26.37
C LYS A 355 -3.18 0.39 -27.45
#